data_AF-A0A8T4ZUZ6-F1
#
_entry.id   AF-A0A8T4ZUZ6-F1
#
_cell.length_a   1.000
_cell.length_b   1.000
_cell.length_c   1.000
_cell.angle_alpha   90.00
_cell.angle_beta   90.00
_cell.angle_gamma   90.00
#
_symmetry.space_group_name_H-M   'P 1'
#
loop_
_entity.id
_entity.type
_entity.pdbx_description
1 polymer ?
#
loop_
_entity_poly.entity_id
_entity_poly.type
_entity_poly.pdbx_seq_one_letter_code
_entity_poly.pdbx_strand_id
1 'polypeptide(L)'
;VQINIASGFWRLGVPVIVGPHGIKYRRMLLGRADREEDWYVYDARTGEKVYVGPAPEHLFYAAETKEEAMVMIAKLCMRPNDTTKGRAIKLTHYIDLHKRLYGTMPEDIHRFVRTVADIPVTMKDEIIKILEEKGWKETIIPDPTLLPRLIRKKKE
;
A
#
# COMPACT_ATOMS: atom_id res chain seq x y z
N VAL A 1 -7.28 -10.31 24.91
CA VAL A 1 -7.44 -8.83 24.87
C VAL A 1 -6.77 -8.21 23.65
N GLN A 2 -5.46 -8.42 23.43
CA GLN A 2 -4.73 -7.82 22.30
C GLN A 2 -5.30 -8.20 20.92
N ILE A 3 -5.64 -9.48 20.71
CA ILE A 3 -6.22 -9.94 19.43
C ILE A 3 -7.59 -9.33 19.15
N ASN A 4 -8.40 -9.06 20.18
CA ASN A 4 -9.71 -8.44 20.02
C ASN A 4 -9.56 -6.97 19.60
N ILE A 5 -8.61 -6.25 20.19
CA ILE A 5 -8.29 -4.87 19.79
C ILE A 5 -7.80 -4.85 18.34
N ALA A 6 -6.82 -5.69 18.00
CA ALA A 6 -6.32 -5.82 16.63
C ALA A 6 -7.46 -6.12 15.64
N SER A 7 -8.39 -6.99 16.03
CA SER A 7 -9.55 -7.33 15.20
C SER A 7 -10.53 -6.19 14.97
N GLY A 8 -10.64 -5.27 15.93
CA GLY A 8 -11.40 -4.03 15.74
C GLY A 8 -10.78 -3.16 14.66
N PHE A 9 -9.46 -2.99 14.68
CA PHE A 9 -8.74 -2.16 13.71
C PHE A 9 -8.78 -2.72 12.29
N TRP A 10 -8.45 -3.99 12.08
CA TRP A 10 -8.47 -4.53 10.71
C TRP A 10 -9.88 -4.62 10.14
N ARG A 11 -10.92 -4.77 10.98
CA ARG A 11 -12.33 -4.71 10.53
C ARG A 11 -12.67 -3.34 9.96
N LEU A 12 -12.01 -2.28 10.43
CA LEU A 12 -12.14 -0.91 9.93
C LEU A 12 -11.16 -0.60 8.78
N GLY A 13 -10.43 -1.59 8.27
CA GLY A 13 -9.43 -1.40 7.21
C GLY A 13 -8.15 -0.71 7.69
N VAL A 14 -7.86 -0.76 9.00
CA VAL A 14 -6.62 -0.23 9.58
C VAL A 14 -5.62 -1.39 9.77
N PRO A 15 -4.47 -1.38 9.09
CA PRO A 15 -3.43 -2.39 9.27
C PRO A 15 -2.89 -2.42 10.70
N VAL A 16 -2.59 -3.62 11.18
CA VAL A 16 -2.02 -3.87 12.50
C VAL A 16 -0.73 -4.67 12.36
N ILE A 17 0.35 -4.19 12.99
CA ILE A 17 1.62 -4.88 13.10
C ILE A 17 1.79 -5.34 14.55
N VAL A 18 2.17 -6.59 14.74
CA VAL A 18 2.51 -7.18 16.04
C VAL A 18 3.93 -7.73 16.02
N GLY A 19 4.53 -7.91 17.19
CA GLY A 19 5.82 -8.60 17.30
C GLY A 19 5.73 -10.10 16.97
N PRO A 20 6.85 -10.83 17.00
CA PRO A 20 6.94 -12.20 16.48
C PRO A 20 6.03 -13.19 17.22
N HIS A 21 5.80 -12.98 18.53
CA HIS A 21 4.86 -13.80 19.29
C HIS A 21 3.40 -13.67 18.81
N GLY A 22 3.08 -12.65 18.00
CA GLY A 22 1.78 -12.50 17.35
C GLY A 22 1.42 -13.64 16.40
N ILE A 23 2.41 -14.38 15.87
CA ILE A 23 2.19 -15.59 15.06
C ILE A 23 1.36 -16.63 15.82
N LYS A 24 1.46 -16.65 17.16
CA LYS A 24 0.69 -17.57 18.02
C LYS A 24 -0.82 -17.36 17.93
N TYR A 25 -1.29 -16.24 17.39
CA TYR A 25 -2.71 -15.98 17.15
C TYR A 25 -3.28 -16.81 15.97
N ARG A 26 -2.45 -17.57 15.24
CA ARG A 26 -2.82 -18.53 14.16
C ARG A 26 -3.54 -17.94 12.95
N ARG A 27 -3.80 -16.64 12.93
CA ARG A 27 -4.48 -15.94 11.84
C ARG A 27 -3.67 -14.72 11.48
N MET A 28 -3.21 -14.64 10.23
CA MET A 28 -2.58 -13.47 9.64
C MET A 28 -3.40 -13.04 8.43
N LEU A 29 -3.47 -11.73 8.17
CA LEU A 29 -4.21 -11.17 7.03
C LEU A 29 -3.20 -10.57 6.06
N LEU A 30 -2.54 -11.47 5.34
CA LEU A 30 -1.49 -11.15 4.37
C LEU A 30 -2.12 -11.08 2.98
N GLY A 31 -2.04 -9.92 2.34
CA GLY A 31 -2.39 -9.77 0.93
C GLY A 31 -1.37 -10.43 0.02
N ARG A 32 -1.84 -10.86 -1.15
CA ARG A 32 -1.04 -11.48 -2.21
C ARG A 32 -0.70 -10.44 -3.26
N ALA A 33 0.43 -9.76 -3.10
CA ALA A 33 0.87 -8.76 -4.07
C ALA A 33 1.08 -9.38 -5.46
N ASP A 34 1.44 -10.66 -5.55
CA ASP A 34 1.64 -11.39 -6.80
C ASP A 34 0.36 -11.64 -7.61
N ARG A 35 -0.84 -11.49 -7.02
CA ARG A 35 -2.14 -11.71 -7.67
C ARG A 35 -2.84 -10.39 -7.95
N GLU A 36 -2.68 -9.86 -9.16
CA GLU A 36 -3.26 -8.56 -9.53
C GLU A 36 -4.79 -8.52 -9.42
N GLU A 37 -5.46 -9.64 -9.66
CA GLU A 37 -6.91 -9.79 -9.60
C GLU A 37 -7.50 -9.45 -8.23
N ASP A 38 -6.73 -9.66 -7.15
CA ASP A 38 -7.15 -9.38 -5.76
C ASP A 38 -7.15 -7.86 -5.45
N TRP A 39 -6.59 -7.05 -6.36
CA TRP A 39 -6.35 -5.62 -6.16
C TRP A 39 -7.21 -4.71 -7.03
N TYR A 40 -8.29 -5.24 -7.63
CA TYR A 40 -9.27 -4.44 -8.34
C TYR A 40 -10.44 -4.06 -7.45
N VAL A 41 -10.77 -2.76 -7.44
CA VAL A 41 -11.94 -2.21 -6.73
C VAL A 41 -12.75 -1.33 -7.68
N TYR A 42 -13.89 -0.81 -7.23
CA TYR A 42 -14.66 0.14 -8.04
C TYR A 42 -14.15 1.56 -7.83
N ASP A 43 -14.13 2.37 -8.89
CA ASP A 43 -14.10 3.82 -8.73
C ASP A 43 -15.53 4.30 -8.43
N ALA A 44 -15.74 4.97 -7.31
CA ALA A 44 -17.04 5.46 -6.88
C ALA A 44 -17.61 6.53 -7.81
N ARG A 45 -16.80 7.19 -8.65
CA ARG A 45 -17.24 8.23 -9.59
C ARG A 45 -17.76 7.63 -10.89
N THR A 46 -17.09 6.60 -11.43
CA THR A 46 -17.41 6.03 -12.74
C THR A 46 -18.14 4.69 -12.64
N GLY A 47 -17.92 3.94 -11.56
CA GLY A 47 -18.38 2.56 -11.38
C GLY A 47 -17.51 1.51 -12.08
N GLU A 48 -16.42 1.93 -12.73
CA GLU A 48 -15.50 1.02 -13.40
C GLU A 48 -14.57 0.31 -12.40
N LYS A 49 -14.07 -0.87 -12.78
CA LYS A 49 -13.05 -1.56 -12.01
C LYS A 49 -11.68 -0.93 -12.27
N VAL A 50 -10.98 -0.59 -11.19
CA VAL A 50 -9.67 0.07 -11.22
C VAL A 50 -8.70 -0.68 -10.33
N TYR A 51 -7.45 -0.80 -10.78
CA TYR A 51 -6.37 -1.38 -10.01
C TYR A 51 -5.89 -0.40 -8.92
N VAL A 52 -5.75 -0.86 -7.68
CA VAL A 52 -5.41 -0.01 -6.52
C VAL A 52 -4.23 -0.49 -5.68
N GLY A 53 -3.67 -1.64 -6.03
CA GLY A 53 -2.85 -2.41 -5.10
C GLY A 53 -1.35 -2.39 -5.33
N PRO A 54 -0.57 -2.92 -4.35
CA PRO A 54 -1.04 -3.48 -3.08
C PRO A 54 -0.95 -2.48 -1.91
N ALA A 55 -1.87 -1.51 -1.81
CA ALA A 55 -1.80 -0.41 -0.82
C ALA A 55 -3.08 -0.28 0.04
N PRO A 56 -3.10 -0.72 1.32
CA PRO A 56 -2.05 -1.44 2.05
C PRO A 56 -2.01 -2.94 1.70
N GLU A 57 -0.81 -3.53 1.71
CA GLU A 57 -0.62 -4.93 1.33
C GLU A 57 -1.15 -5.91 2.39
N HIS A 58 -0.98 -5.59 3.67
CA HIS A 58 -1.37 -6.47 4.77
C HIS A 58 -2.28 -5.73 5.73
N LEU A 59 -3.27 -6.44 6.28
CA LEU A 59 -4.12 -5.92 7.36
C LEU A 59 -3.66 -6.41 8.73
N PHE A 60 -3.01 -7.57 8.79
CA PHE A 60 -2.44 -8.09 10.04
C PHE A 60 -1.13 -8.81 9.76
N TYR A 61 -0.03 -8.23 10.26
CA TYR A 61 1.35 -8.63 10.00
C TYR A 61 2.15 -8.83 11.30
N ALA A 62 3.04 -9.81 11.33
CA ALA A 62 3.90 -10.09 12.47
C ALA A 62 5.34 -9.82 12.05
N ALA A 63 5.90 -8.73 12.55
CA ALA A 63 7.29 -8.38 12.29
C ALA A 63 8.18 -9.12 13.30
N GLU A 64 9.31 -9.64 12.82
CA GLU A 64 10.32 -10.31 13.63
C GLU A 64 11.21 -9.31 14.37
N THR A 65 11.52 -8.19 13.70
CA THR A 65 12.43 -7.16 14.22
C THR A 65 11.75 -5.80 14.33
N LYS A 66 12.35 -4.91 15.13
CA LYS A 66 11.87 -3.52 15.23
C LYS A 66 12.05 -2.78 13.91
N GLU A 67 13.16 -3.04 13.24
CA GLU A 67 13.56 -2.45 11.98
C GLU A 67 12.51 -2.77 10.91
N GLU A 68 12.09 -4.04 10.84
CA GLU A 68 11.01 -4.50 9.99
C GLU A 68 9.67 -3.86 10.34
N ALA A 69 9.32 -3.79 11.62
CA ALA A 69 8.12 -3.11 12.03
C ALA A 69 8.11 -1.64 11.56
N MET A 70 9.24 -0.93 11.67
CA MET A 70 9.34 0.47 11.23
C MET A 70 9.14 0.62 9.72
N VAL A 71 9.77 -0.22 8.91
CA VAL A 71 9.61 -0.21 7.45
C VAL A 71 8.17 -0.56 7.06
N MET A 72 7.58 -1.58 7.70
CA MET A 72 6.20 -2.00 7.46
C MET A 72 5.18 -0.94 7.86
N ILE A 73 5.41 -0.17 8.93
CA ILE A 73 4.55 0.96 9.29
C ILE A 73 4.46 1.96 8.13
N ALA A 74 5.61 2.36 7.56
CA ALA A 74 5.63 3.31 6.45
C ALA A 74 4.94 2.75 5.20
N LYS A 75 5.23 1.50 4.84
CA LYS A 75 4.62 0.80 3.69
C LYS A 75 3.09 0.70 3.83
N LEU A 76 2.61 0.20 4.97
CA LEU A 76 1.18 -0.04 5.21
C LEU A 76 0.37 1.24 5.44
N CYS A 77 1.00 2.41 5.49
CA CYS A 77 0.30 3.70 5.52
C CYS A 77 -0.12 4.19 4.12
N MET A 78 0.38 3.61 3.04
CA MET A 78 -0.03 3.98 1.68
C MET A 78 -1.50 3.61 1.45
N ARG A 79 -2.22 4.49 0.73
CA ARG A 79 -3.64 4.31 0.40
C ARG A 79 -3.87 4.61 -1.07
N PRO A 80 -4.82 3.93 -1.75
CA PRO A 80 -4.96 4.09 -3.20
C PRO A 80 -5.35 5.51 -3.61
N ASN A 81 -6.05 6.23 -2.72
CA ASN A 81 -6.52 7.60 -2.91
C ASN A 81 -5.58 8.68 -2.37
N ASP A 82 -4.32 8.35 -2.03
CA ASP A 82 -3.34 9.35 -1.63
C ASP A 82 -3.25 10.46 -2.69
N THR A 83 -3.17 11.73 -2.29
CA THR A 83 -2.82 12.79 -3.24
C THR A 83 -1.40 12.59 -3.74
N THR A 84 -1.06 13.16 -4.89
CA THR A 84 0.28 13.10 -5.46
C THR A 84 1.37 13.52 -4.47
N LYS A 85 1.18 14.66 -3.79
CA LYS A 85 2.11 15.14 -2.74
C LYS A 85 2.15 14.19 -1.54
N GLY A 86 1.00 13.69 -1.10
CA GLY A 86 0.92 12.75 0.02
C GLY A 86 1.63 11.43 -0.27
N ARG A 87 1.48 10.91 -1.48
CA ARG A 87 2.17 9.69 -1.93
C ARG A 87 3.67 9.90 -2.01
N ALA A 88 4.13 11.03 -2.58
CA ALA A 88 5.55 11.35 -2.64
C ALA A 88 6.18 11.37 -1.24
N ILE A 89 5.53 12.01 -0.25
CA ILE A 89 6.02 12.03 1.14
C ILE A 89 6.09 10.61 1.73
N LYS A 90 5.04 9.80 1.55
CA LYS A 90 5.02 8.41 2.05
C LYS A 90 6.10 7.54 1.39
N LEU A 91 6.32 7.70 0.09
CA LEU A 91 7.40 7.02 -0.64
C LEU A 91 8.77 7.45 -0.11
N THR A 92 9.01 8.75 0.08
CA THR A 92 10.26 9.25 0.66
C THR A 92 10.55 8.58 2.00
N HIS A 93 9.57 8.51 2.91
CA HIS A 93 9.78 7.87 4.22
C HIS A 93 9.97 6.37 4.13
N TYR A 94 9.22 5.69 3.26
CA TYR A 94 9.38 4.26 3.05
C TYR A 94 10.79 3.92 2.54
N ILE A 95 11.26 4.67 1.55
CA ILE A 95 12.59 4.50 0.96
C ILE A 95 13.69 4.87 1.96
N ASP A 96 13.56 5.99 2.67
CA ASP A 96 14.55 6.41 3.68
C ASP A 96 14.71 5.35 4.76
N LEU A 97 13.61 4.84 5.32
CA LEU A 97 13.65 3.78 6.32
C LEU A 97 14.27 2.50 5.77
N HIS A 98 13.92 2.10 4.55
CA HIS A 98 14.48 0.90 3.92
C HIS A 98 16.00 1.05 3.69
N LYS A 99 16.45 2.19 3.17
CA LYS A 99 17.88 2.46 2.96
C LYS A 99 18.65 2.52 4.27
N ARG A 100 18.10 3.15 5.32
CA ARG A 100 18.76 3.29 6.61
C ARG A 100 18.83 2.00 7.42
N LEU A 101 17.79 1.17 7.34
CA LEU A 101 17.67 -0.04 8.17
C LEU A 101 18.15 -1.30 7.44
N TYR A 102 18.01 -1.36 6.11
CA TYR A 102 18.38 -2.51 5.28
C TYR A 102 19.46 -2.24 4.24
N GLY A 103 19.91 -0.99 4.09
CA GLY A 103 21.00 -0.64 3.16
C GLY A 103 20.63 -0.71 1.67
N THR A 104 19.37 -0.94 1.35
CA THR A 104 18.91 -1.23 -0.03
C THR A 104 17.68 -0.41 -0.41
N MET A 105 17.33 -0.38 -1.70
CA MET A 105 16.07 0.20 -2.18
C MET A 105 14.94 -0.85 -2.06
N PRO A 106 13.70 -0.46 -1.73
CA PRO A 106 12.56 -1.38 -1.79
C PRO A 106 12.35 -1.95 -3.21
N GLU A 107 12.30 -3.28 -3.34
CA GLU A 107 12.15 -3.96 -4.64
C GLU A 107 10.76 -3.73 -5.27
N ASP A 108 9.76 -3.44 -4.45
CA ASP A 108 8.35 -3.32 -4.78
C ASP A 108 7.88 -1.88 -4.97
N ILE A 109 8.81 -0.91 -4.99
CA ILE A 109 8.50 0.53 -5.12
C ILE A 109 7.61 0.84 -6.35
N HIS A 110 7.83 0.13 -7.45
CA HIS A 110 7.09 0.26 -8.70
C HIS A 110 5.58 0.01 -8.54
N ARG A 111 5.19 -0.75 -7.51
CA ARG A 111 3.78 -1.04 -7.21
C ARG A 111 3.07 0.12 -6.50
N PHE A 112 3.83 1.09 -5.99
CA PHE A 112 3.32 2.20 -5.19
C PHE A 112 3.40 3.56 -5.90
N VAL A 113 3.99 3.62 -7.09
CA VAL A 113 3.99 4.81 -7.95
C VAL A 113 2.83 4.68 -8.95
N ARG A 114 1.92 5.66 -8.99
CA ARG A 114 0.81 5.65 -9.97
C ARG A 114 1.11 6.52 -11.19
N THR A 115 1.73 7.66 -10.95
CA THR A 115 2.14 8.63 -11.98
C THR A 115 3.54 9.14 -11.68
N VAL A 116 4.23 9.73 -12.66
CA VAL A 116 5.55 10.34 -12.45
C VAL A 116 5.53 11.42 -11.35
N ALA A 117 4.37 12.04 -11.11
CA ALA A 117 4.23 13.06 -10.09
C ALA A 117 4.24 12.50 -8.65
N ASP A 118 3.96 11.20 -8.45
CA ASP A 118 4.10 10.55 -7.13
C ASP A 118 5.57 10.38 -6.71
N ILE A 119 6.52 10.55 -7.64
CA ILE A 119 7.95 10.28 -7.40
C ILE A 119 8.57 11.42 -6.57
N PRO A 120 9.26 11.11 -5.46
CA PRO A 120 10.06 12.09 -4.72
C PRO A 120 11.11 12.78 -5.60
N VAL A 121 11.15 14.11 -5.56
CA VAL A 121 12.02 14.94 -6.43
C VAL A 121 13.50 14.57 -6.29
N THR A 122 13.95 14.30 -5.06
CA THR A 122 15.36 13.99 -4.75
C THR A 122 15.81 12.62 -5.25
N MET A 123 14.88 11.73 -5.61
CA MET A 123 15.16 10.34 -5.99
C MET A 123 14.60 10.00 -7.36
N LYS A 124 14.27 11.02 -8.15
CA LYS A 124 13.50 10.88 -9.38
C LYS A 124 14.19 9.97 -10.40
N ASP A 125 15.47 10.22 -10.68
CA ASP A 125 16.22 9.48 -11.69
C ASP A 125 16.40 8.00 -11.31
N GLU A 126 16.70 7.73 -10.04
CA GLU A 126 16.85 6.37 -9.49
C GLU A 126 15.53 5.59 -9.61
N ILE A 127 14.41 6.21 -9.25
CA ILE A 127 13.09 5.57 -9.28
C ILE A 127 12.63 5.34 -10.72
N ILE A 128 12.79 6.32 -11.61
CA ILE A 128 12.40 6.16 -13.02
C ILE A 128 13.11 4.97 -13.66
N LYS A 129 14.41 4.80 -13.41
CA LYS A 129 15.16 3.63 -13.89
C LYS A 129 14.55 2.31 -13.42
N ILE A 130 14.17 2.22 -12.14
CA ILE A 130 13.51 1.03 -11.59
C ILE A 130 12.14 0.79 -12.24
N LEU A 131 11.37 1.86 -12.49
CA LEU A 131 10.06 1.75 -13.16
C LEU A 131 10.20 1.22 -14.58
N GLU A 132 11.19 1.71 -15.34
CA GLU A 132 11.49 1.25 -16.70
C GLU A 132 11.92 -0.23 -16.70
N GLU A 133 12.83 -0.62 -15.82
CA GLU A 133 13.29 -2.02 -15.67
C GLU A 133 12.15 -2.97 -15.30
N LYS A 134 11.14 -2.50 -14.56
CA LYS A 134 9.96 -3.27 -14.15
C LYS A 134 8.80 -3.21 -15.15
N GLY A 135 8.95 -2.52 -16.29
CA GLY A 135 7.89 -2.39 -17.29
C GLY A 135 6.65 -1.67 -16.76
N TRP A 136 6.84 -0.76 -15.81
CA TRP A 136 5.75 -0.03 -15.17
C TRP A 136 4.97 0.85 -16.15
N LYS A 137 3.67 1.02 -15.88
CA LYS A 137 2.77 1.87 -16.67
C LYS A 137 2.03 2.83 -15.76
N GLU A 138 1.81 4.05 -16.24
CA GLU A 138 1.01 5.01 -15.51
C GLU A 138 -0.42 4.52 -15.30
N THR A 139 -0.94 4.85 -14.12
CA THR A 139 -2.28 4.53 -13.65
C THR A 139 -2.94 5.80 -13.11
N ILE A 140 -4.26 5.76 -12.98
CA ILE A 140 -5.03 6.88 -12.45
C ILE A 140 -5.03 6.90 -10.92
N ILE A 141 -5.40 8.05 -10.34
CA ILE A 141 -5.71 8.16 -8.91
C ILE A 141 -7.23 7.99 -8.74
N PRO A 142 -7.71 6.84 -8.22
CA PRO A 142 -9.14 6.56 -8.17
C PRO A 142 -9.82 7.17 -6.94
N ASP A 143 -11.16 7.15 -6.93
CA ASP A 143 -12.00 7.29 -5.73
C ASP A 143 -12.48 5.90 -5.30
N PRO A 144 -11.63 5.09 -4.64
CA PRO A 144 -11.83 3.64 -4.50
C PRO A 144 -12.98 3.31 -3.55
N THR A 145 -13.82 2.35 -3.93
CA THR A 145 -14.81 1.73 -3.06
C THR A 145 -14.88 0.22 -3.28
N LEU A 146 -14.99 -0.52 -2.18
CA LEU A 146 -15.33 -1.95 -2.20
C LEU A 146 -16.85 -2.18 -2.21
N LEU A 147 -17.64 -1.11 -2.04
CA LEU A 147 -19.09 -1.18 -1.87
C LEU A 147 -19.79 -0.63 -3.13
N PRO A 148 -20.42 -1.49 -3.95
CA PRO A 148 -21.13 -1.04 -5.16
C PRO A 148 -22.22 0.00 -4.87
N ARG A 149 -22.87 -0.08 -3.71
CA ARG A 149 -23.89 0.90 -3.28
C ARG A 149 -23.38 2.33 -3.08
N LEU A 150 -22.07 2.53 -3.01
CA LEU A 150 -21.46 3.87 -2.86
C LEU A 150 -21.05 4.49 -4.20
N ILE A 151 -21.22 3.75 -5.31
CA ILE A 151 -20.96 4.28 -6.65
C ILE A 151 -21.99 5.38 -6.92
N ARG A 152 -21.49 6.60 -7.14
CA ARG A 152 -22.26 7.82 -7.44
C ARG A 152 -22.79 7.75 -8.86
N LYS A 153 -23.66 6.79 -9.15
CA LYS A 153 -24.30 6.71 -10.46
C LYS A 153 -25.07 8.01 -10.70
N LYS A 154 -24.63 8.83 -11.66
CA LYS A 154 -25.46 9.85 -12.32
C LYS A 154 -25.26 9.74 -13.84
N LYS A 155 -26.11 8.93 -14.45
CA LYS A 155 -26.61 9.00 -15.84
C LYS A 155 -27.57 7.82 -16.02
N GLU A 156 -28.84 8.04 -15.70
CA GLU A 156 -29.85 8.50 -16.68
C GLU A 156 -30.57 9.72 -16.07
#